data_AF-A0A1A8ECQ3-F1
#
_entry.id   AF-A0A1A8ECQ3-F1
#
_cell.length_a   1.000
_cell.length_b   1.000
_cell.length_c   1.000
_cell.angle_alpha   90.00
_cell.angle_beta   90.00
_cell.angle_gamma   90.00
#
_symmetry.space_group_name_H-M   'P 1'
#
loop_
_entity.id
_entity.type
_entity.pdbx_description
1 polymer ?
#
loop_
_entity_poly.entity_id
_entity_poly.type
_entity_poly.pdbx_seq_one_letter_code
_entity_poly.pdbx_strand_id
1 'polypeptide(L)'
;VCSSMCVCVLCSTGTPGAEACIDALFQELALTQKTATGPRVLPVLGRDVTLEKTCGSIADCTFDELCGRPLGASDYLEMAQTFDTVFIRHIPLLMLTLKDQVRRFTTLVDIFYDSKVRVV
;
A
#
# COMPACT_ATOMS: atom_id res chain seq x y z
N VAL A 1 -24.53 -0.70 23.61
CA VAL A 1 -24.67 -0.71 22.13
C VAL A 1 -23.85 0.44 21.57
N CYS A 2 -22.61 0.18 21.14
CA CYS A 2 -21.78 1.20 20.50
C CYS A 2 -22.38 1.49 19.13
N SER A 3 -23.09 2.61 19.05
CA SER A 3 -23.71 3.13 17.84
C SER A 3 -22.94 4.38 17.44
N SER A 4 -22.45 4.36 16.19
CA SER A 4 -22.19 5.48 15.29
C SER A 4 -21.60 6.79 15.82
N MET A 5 -20.58 7.24 15.07
CA MET A 5 -20.32 8.65 14.77
C MET A 5 -19.39 9.38 15.74
N CYS A 6 -18.10 9.01 15.71
CA CYS A 6 -17.03 9.93 16.07
C CYS A 6 -15.75 9.66 15.26
N VAL A 7 -15.87 9.48 13.93
CA VAL A 7 -14.73 9.70 13.01
C VAL A 7 -14.61 11.21 12.82
N CYS A 8 -14.26 11.89 13.91
CA CYS A 8 -13.92 13.30 13.93
C CYS A 8 -12.43 13.39 14.26
N VAL A 9 -11.59 12.78 13.43
CA VAL A 9 -10.14 12.90 13.58
C VAL A 9 -9.68 13.91 12.53
N LEU A 10 -9.43 15.13 13.00
CA LEU A 10 -8.73 16.17 12.26
C LEU A 10 -7.38 15.61 11.77
N CYS A 11 -7.33 15.19 10.51
CA CYS A 11 -6.07 15.01 9.78
C CYS A 11 -5.70 16.35 9.14
N SER A 12 -5.42 17.35 9.98
CA SER A 12 -4.94 18.66 9.53
C SER A 12 -3.42 18.64 9.49
N THR A 13 -2.88 18.44 8.29
CA THR A 13 -1.61 18.99 7.79
C THR A 13 -0.38 18.93 8.71
N GLY A 14 0.53 17.99 8.43
CA GLY A 14 1.99 18.27 8.44
C GLY A 14 2.77 18.15 9.76
N THR A 15 2.60 17.07 10.53
CA THR A 15 3.42 16.73 11.72
C THR A 15 3.51 15.19 11.89
N PRO A 16 4.39 14.64 12.78
CA PRO A 16 4.51 13.20 13.11
C PRO A 16 3.21 12.42 13.43
N GLY A 17 2.05 13.06 13.40
CA GLY A 17 0.74 12.41 13.44
C GLY A 17 0.26 11.78 12.13
N ALA A 18 0.86 12.08 10.97
CA ALA A 18 0.41 11.50 9.70
C ALA A 18 0.63 9.98 9.63
N GLU A 19 1.80 9.52 10.06
CA GLU A 19 2.11 8.09 10.21
C GLU A 19 1.15 7.44 11.21
N ALA A 20 1.00 8.03 12.40
CA ALA A 20 0.08 7.52 13.42
C ALA A 20 -1.39 7.45 12.94
N CYS A 21 -1.81 8.37 12.07
CA CYS A 21 -3.13 8.38 11.47
C CYS A 21 -3.30 7.23 10.47
N ILE A 22 -2.31 7.02 9.60
CA ILE A 22 -2.32 5.87 8.67
C ILE A 22 -2.29 4.56 9.46
N ASP A 23 -1.47 4.47 10.52
CA ASP A 23 -1.44 3.29 11.40
C ASP A 23 -2.79 3.03 12.07
N ALA A 24 -3.46 4.07 12.56
CA ALA A 24 -4.80 3.94 13.13
C ALA A 24 -5.82 3.45 12.07
N LEU A 25 -5.78 4.03 10.86
CA LEU A 25 -6.67 3.65 9.77
C LEU A 25 -6.41 2.20 9.31
N PHE A 26 -5.14 1.80 9.22
CA PHE A 26 -4.76 0.43 8.93
C PHE A 26 -5.26 -0.53 10.01
N GLN A 27 -5.11 -0.18 11.29
CA GLN A 27 -5.63 -0.99 12.40
C GLN A 27 -7.16 -1.13 12.34
N GLU A 28 -7.90 -0.06 12.08
CA GLU A 28 -9.37 -0.12 11.95
C GLU A 28 -9.80 -1.05 10.81
N LEU A 29 -9.14 -0.94 9.64
CA LEU A 29 -9.44 -1.80 8.51
C LEU A 29 -9.02 -3.26 8.76
N ALA A 30 -7.88 -3.49 9.42
CA ALA A 30 -7.42 -4.82 9.80
C ALA A 30 -8.39 -5.51 10.78
N LEU A 31 -8.91 -4.77 11.77
CA LEU A 31 -9.94 -5.25 12.70
C LEU A 31 -11.23 -5.64 11.96
N THR A 32 -11.60 -4.87 10.94
CA THR A 32 -12.79 -5.15 10.11
C THR A 32 -12.62 -6.43 9.30
N GLN A 33 -11.42 -6.69 8.76
CA GLN A 33 -11.13 -7.89 7.97
C GLN A 33 -10.88 -9.15 8.81
N LYS A 34 -10.69 -9.03 10.13
CA LYS A 34 -10.43 -10.15 11.07
C LYS A 34 -9.31 -11.11 10.61
N THR A 35 -8.39 -10.62 9.80
CA THR A 35 -7.27 -11.39 9.26
C THR A 35 -5.99 -10.99 9.96
N ALA A 36 -5.11 -11.96 10.22
CA ALA A 36 -3.83 -11.69 10.88
C ALA A 36 -2.96 -10.78 10.00
N THR A 37 -2.39 -9.73 10.60
CA THR A 37 -1.33 -8.94 9.98
C THR A 37 -0.08 -9.80 9.87
N GLY A 38 0.46 -9.94 8.67
CA GLY A 38 1.68 -10.71 8.49
C GLY A 38 2.30 -10.55 7.10
N PRO A 39 3.52 -11.09 6.93
CA PRO A 39 4.16 -11.12 5.63
C PRO A 39 3.37 -12.04 4.70
N ARG A 40 3.19 -11.59 3.46
CA ARG A 40 2.54 -12.38 2.42
C ARG A 40 3.42 -12.46 1.20
N VAL A 41 3.59 -13.68 0.72
CA VAL A 41 4.31 -13.99 -0.50
C VAL A 41 3.29 -14.10 -1.63
N LEU A 42 3.49 -13.31 -2.67
CA LEU A 42 2.71 -13.37 -3.90
C LEU A 42 3.55 -14.07 -4.98
N PRO A 43 3.11 -15.23 -5.47
CA PRO A 43 3.78 -15.90 -6.58
C PRO A 43 3.37 -15.23 -7.90
N VAL A 44 4.31 -14.56 -8.56
CA VAL A 44 4.10 -13.85 -9.84
C VAL A 44 5.01 -14.46 -10.89
N LEU A 45 4.44 -15.19 -11.86
CA LEU A 45 5.14 -15.71 -13.05
C LEU A 45 6.57 -16.25 -12.79
N GLY A 46 6.74 -17.05 -11.73
CA GLY A 46 8.02 -17.67 -11.36
C GLY A 46 8.92 -16.82 -10.46
N ARG A 47 8.40 -15.73 -9.88
CA ARG A 47 9.05 -14.91 -8.84
C ARG A 47 8.15 -14.81 -7.62
N ASP A 48 8.76 -14.75 -6.44
CA ASP A 48 8.05 -14.58 -5.18
C ASP A 48 8.21 -13.14 -4.67
N VAL A 49 7.14 -12.35 -4.75
CA VAL A 49 7.10 -10.99 -4.22
C VAL A 49 6.66 -11.07 -2.76
N THR A 50 7.59 -10.84 -1.85
CA THR A 50 7.29 -10.82 -0.40
C THR A 50 7.02 -9.39 0.04
N LEU A 51 5.84 -9.19 0.63
CA LEU A 51 5.41 -7.95 1.28
C LEU A 51 5.40 -8.18 2.79
N GLU A 52 6.02 -7.29 3.55
CA GLU A 52 6.22 -7.50 5.00
C GLU A 52 4.94 -7.31 5.83
N LYS A 53 4.08 -6.36 5.44
CA LYS A 53 2.86 -6.01 6.18
C LYS A 53 1.63 -6.12 5.30
N THR A 54 0.88 -7.19 5.45
CA THR A 54 -0.40 -7.37 4.76
C THR A 54 -1.48 -7.85 5.71
N CYS A 55 -2.72 -7.46 5.42
CA CYS A 55 -3.93 -7.79 6.18
C CYS A 55 -5.04 -8.14 5.20
N GLY A 56 -5.27 -9.42 4.92
CA GLY A 56 -6.35 -9.84 4.02
C GLY A 56 -6.20 -9.24 2.62
N SER A 57 -7.12 -8.34 2.24
CA SER A 57 -7.08 -7.58 0.97
C SER A 57 -6.46 -6.19 1.08
N ILE A 58 -5.69 -5.94 2.14
CA ILE A 58 -4.99 -4.69 2.39
C ILE A 58 -3.48 -4.94 2.46
N ALA A 59 -2.70 -4.10 1.79
CA ALA A 59 -1.24 -4.12 1.87
C ALA A 59 -0.70 -2.79 2.41
N ASP A 60 0.25 -2.85 3.35
CA ASP A 60 1.04 -1.71 3.80
C ASP A 60 2.48 -1.92 3.31
N CYS A 61 2.94 -1.03 2.44
CA CYS A 61 4.22 -1.17 1.76
C CYS A 61 4.96 0.17 1.73
N THR A 62 6.28 0.10 1.70
CA THR A 62 7.12 1.28 1.49
C THR A 62 7.44 1.48 0.00
N PHE A 63 7.74 2.72 -0.39
CA PHE A 63 8.19 3.01 -1.76
C PHE A 63 9.43 2.20 -2.16
N ASP A 64 10.36 1.96 -1.21
CA ASP A 64 11.57 1.18 -1.46
C ASP A 64 11.27 -0.30 -1.73
N GLU A 65 10.33 -0.92 -0.99
CA GLU A 65 9.90 -2.30 -1.27
C GLU A 65 9.31 -2.46 -2.67
N LEU A 66 8.53 -1.47 -3.14
CA LEU A 66 7.82 -1.52 -4.41
C LEU A 66 8.71 -1.14 -5.61
N CYS A 67 9.53 -0.09 -5.47
CA CYS A 67 10.27 0.50 -6.58
C CYS A 67 11.79 0.26 -6.49
N GLY A 68 12.31 -0.02 -5.29
CA GLY A 68 13.71 -0.37 -5.06
C GLY A 68 14.06 -1.75 -5.60
N ARG A 69 13.09 -2.67 -5.66
CA ARG A 69 13.22 -3.98 -6.32
C ARG A 69 12.89 -3.87 -7.82
N PRO A 70 13.51 -4.71 -8.67
CA PRO A 70 13.21 -4.76 -10.12
C PRO A 70 11.90 -5.51 -10.39
N LEU A 71 10.79 -5.00 -9.85
CA LEU A 71 9.43 -5.48 -10.11
C LEU A 71 8.95 -4.98 -11.48
N GLY A 72 8.15 -5.79 -12.17
CA GLY A 72 7.55 -5.51 -13.46
C GLY A 72 6.05 -5.25 -13.38
N ALA A 73 5.45 -4.93 -14.53
CA ALA A 73 4.01 -4.69 -14.64
C ALA A 73 3.17 -5.90 -14.19
N SER A 74 3.60 -7.13 -14.51
CA SER A 74 2.90 -8.35 -14.09
C SER A 74 2.85 -8.51 -12.58
N ASP A 75 3.91 -8.10 -11.86
CA ASP A 75 3.94 -8.15 -10.39
C ASP A 75 2.89 -7.20 -9.80
N TYR A 76 2.81 -5.97 -10.31
CA TYR A 76 1.81 -5.01 -9.87
C TYR A 76 0.38 -5.44 -10.21
N LEU A 77 0.18 -6.15 -11.32
CA LEU A 77 -1.14 -6.68 -11.69
C LEU A 77 -1.61 -7.77 -10.73
N GLU A 78 -0.73 -8.68 -10.31
CA GLU A 78 -1.06 -9.70 -9.30
C GLU A 78 -1.31 -9.08 -7.93
N MET A 79 -0.54 -8.05 -7.57
CA MET A 79 -0.81 -7.25 -6.37
C MET A 79 -2.18 -6.59 -6.43
N ALA A 80 -2.55 -5.99 -7.56
CA ALA A 80 -3.83 -5.33 -7.74
C ALA A 80 -5.03 -6.28 -7.72
N GLN A 81 -4.84 -7.54 -8.16
CA GLN A 81 -5.86 -8.58 -8.06
C GLN A 81 -6.00 -9.14 -6.63
N THR A 82 -4.92 -9.08 -5.84
CA THR A 82 -4.91 -9.63 -4.47
C THR A 82 -5.35 -8.62 -3.43
N PHE A 83 -5.07 -7.33 -3.64
CA PHE A 83 -5.32 -6.25 -2.68
C PHE A 83 -6.24 -5.18 -3.26
N ASP A 84 -7.31 -4.87 -2.53
CA ASP A 84 -8.25 -3.79 -2.87
C ASP A 84 -7.78 -2.43 -2.35
N THR A 85 -6.94 -2.42 -1.31
CA THR A 85 -6.39 -1.20 -0.71
C THR A 85 -4.89 -1.36 -0.46
N VAL A 86 -4.10 -0.40 -0.94
CA VAL A 86 -2.65 -0.39 -0.78
C VAL A 86 -2.20 0.94 -0.17
N PHE A 87 -1.47 0.86 0.94
CA PHE A 87 -0.84 1.99 1.60
C PHE A 87 0.61 2.09 1.13
N ILE A 88 1.02 3.28 0.68
CA ILE A 88 2.38 3.52 0.20
C ILE A 88 3.06 4.56 1.09
N ARG A 89 3.99 4.10 1.93
CA ARG A 89 4.73 4.95 2.87
C ARG A 89 6.08 5.41 2.32
N HIS A 90 6.58 6.52 2.88
CA HIS A 90 7.91 7.06 2.61
C HIS A 90 8.21 7.32 1.13
N ILE A 91 7.26 7.90 0.38
CA ILE A 91 7.51 8.30 -1.01
C ILE A 91 8.52 9.47 -1.02
N PRO A 92 9.74 9.28 -1.53
CA PRO A 92 10.72 10.35 -1.60
C PRO A 92 10.35 11.35 -2.70
N LEU A 93 11.00 12.52 -2.70
CA LEU A 93 10.92 13.42 -3.83
C LEU A 93 11.51 12.74 -5.07
N LEU A 94 10.64 12.46 -6.05
CA LEU A 94 10.96 11.80 -7.30
C LEU A 94 11.80 12.72 -8.21
N MET A 95 13.10 12.80 -7.91
CA MET A 95 14.07 13.57 -8.69
C MET A 95 14.63 12.76 -9.88
N LEU A 96 15.27 13.46 -10.82
CA LEU A 96 15.87 12.87 -12.03
C LEU A 96 16.96 11.81 -11.75
N THR A 97 17.41 11.67 -10.51
CA THR A 97 18.35 10.61 -10.08
C THR A 97 17.68 9.24 -9.99
N LEU A 98 16.35 9.19 -9.78
CA LEU A 98 15.59 7.96 -9.56
C LEU A 98 14.70 7.59 -10.76
N LYS A 99 15.13 7.89 -11.99
CA LYS A 99 14.32 7.72 -13.22
C LYS A 99 13.69 6.34 -13.35
N ASP A 100 14.43 5.28 -13.04
CA ASP A 100 13.91 3.91 -13.15
C ASP A 100 12.81 3.64 -12.12
N GLN A 101 12.99 4.10 -10.88
CA GLN A 101 11.99 3.98 -9.81
C GLN A 101 10.74 4.81 -10.13
N VAL A 102 10.92 6.02 -10.66
CA VAL A 102 9.81 6.87 -11.10
C VAL A 102 8.99 6.19 -12.19
N ARG A 103 9.65 5.61 -13.20
CA ARG A 103 8.96 4.88 -14.28
C ARG A 103 8.17 3.70 -13.73
N ARG A 104 8.76 2.90 -12.83
CA ARG A 104 8.06 1.79 -12.17
C ARG A 104 6.87 2.27 -11.34
N PHE A 105 7.05 3.34 -10.57
CA PHE A 105 5.97 3.94 -9.79
C PHE A 105 4.81 4.42 -10.66
N THR A 106 5.11 5.08 -11.79
CA THR A 106 4.08 5.47 -12.76
C THR A 106 3.32 4.26 -13.30
N THR A 107 4.02 3.18 -13.66
CA THR A 107 3.38 1.92 -14.10
C THR A 107 2.55 1.28 -13.00
N LEU A 108 3.03 1.28 -11.75
CA LEU A 108 2.29 0.77 -10.60
C LEU A 108 0.97 1.53 -10.41
N VAL A 109 1.05 2.87 -10.41
CA VAL A 109 -0.14 3.72 -10.23
C VAL A 109 -1.13 3.55 -11.38
N ASP A 110 -0.64 3.42 -12.61
CA ASP A 110 -1.46 3.15 -13.79
C ASP A 110 -2.26 1.84 -13.64
N ILE A 111 -1.58 0.75 -13.26
CA ILE A 111 -2.20 -0.57 -13.06
C ILE A 111 -3.20 -0.55 -11.90
N PHE A 112 -2.85 0.07 -10.77
CA PHE A 112 -3.73 0.16 -9.62
C PHE A 112 -4.98 0.98 -9.92
N TYR A 113 -4.82 2.07 -10.69
CA TYR A 113 -5.94 2.89 -11.12
C TYR A 113 -6.87 2.13 -12.07
N ASP A 114 -6.34 1.42 -13.06
CA ASP A 114 -7.11 0.58 -13.99
C ASP A 114 -7.86 -0.54 -13.25
N SER A 115 -7.19 -1.15 -12.28
CA SER A 115 -7.76 -2.20 -11.42
C SER A 115 -8.70 -1.67 -10.33
N LYS A 116 -8.92 -0.35 -10.26
CA LYS A 116 -9.76 0.34 -9.25
C LYS A 116 -9.34 0.07 -7.80
N VAL A 117 -8.05 -0.15 -7.57
CA VAL A 117 -7.47 -0.34 -6.25
C VAL A 117 -7.35 1.00 -5.54
N ARG A 118 -7.71 1.05 -4.26
CA ARG A 118 -7.61 2.27 -3.45
C ARG A 118 -6.18 2.44 -2.95
N VAL A 119 -5.50 3.46 -3.43
CA VAL A 119 -4.14 3.82 -2.98
C VAL A 119 -4.23 4.93 -1.93
N VAL A 120 -3.51 4.77 -0.82
CA VAL A 120 -3.46 5.73 0.31
C VAL A 120 -2.03 6.15 0.59
#